data_AF-A0A2I0IJL5-F1
#
_entry.id   AF-A0A2I0IJL5-F1
#
_cell.length_a   1.000
_cell.length_b   1.000
_cell.length_c   1.000
_cell.angle_alpha   90.00
_cell.angle_beta   90.00
_cell.angle_gamma   90.00
#
_symmetry.space_group_name_H-M   'P 1'
#
loop_
_entity.id
_entity.type
_entity.pdbx_description
1 polymer ?
#
loop_
_entity_poly.entity_id
_entity_poly.type
_entity_poly.pdbx_seq_one_letter_code
_entity_poly.pdbx_strand_id
1 'polypeptide(L)'
;MSPAMEIKLSRASRVYRPSEPLEGKIIVKSTSSVSHYGIRLTVNGSVSMKVRGGSAGIIESLVGAVKPITIVSKSIEVKPSGKIASGTTEIPFSMMIRQSGDDNHERFYETFHGANISIQ
;
A
#
# COMPACT_ATOMS: atom_id res chain seq x y z
N MET A 1 -17.18 -12.67 17.21
CA MET A 1 -16.84 -11.24 17.12
C MET A 1 -15.54 -11.15 16.35
N SER A 2 -15.47 -10.32 15.30
CA SER A 2 -14.23 -10.11 14.51
C SER A 2 -13.30 -9.15 15.25
N PRO A 3 -11.97 -9.41 15.28
CA PRO A 3 -11.01 -8.47 15.84
C PRO A 3 -10.97 -7.19 14.98
N ALA A 4 -10.87 -6.03 15.61
CA ALA A 4 -10.63 -4.76 14.93
C ALA A 4 -9.13 -4.56 14.75
N MET A 5 -8.69 -4.13 13.56
CA MET A 5 -7.29 -3.89 13.23
C MET A 5 -7.10 -2.46 12.73
N GLU A 6 -6.07 -1.79 13.21
CA GLU A 6 -5.71 -0.42 12.84
C GLU A 6 -4.20 -0.34 12.56
N ILE A 7 -3.81 0.44 11.55
CA ILE A 7 -2.40 0.75 11.26
C ILE A 7 -2.12 2.17 11.73
N LYS A 8 -1.13 2.33 12.61
CA LYS A 8 -0.65 3.64 13.05
C LYS A 8 0.80 3.84 12.62
N LEU A 9 1.03 4.85 11.80
CA LEU A 9 2.37 5.25 11.37
C LEU A 9 3.11 5.98 12.51
N SER A 10 4.43 5.79 12.61
CA SER A 10 5.26 6.38 13.67
C SER A 10 5.38 7.90 13.58
N ARG A 11 5.05 8.49 12.44
CA ARG A 11 5.17 9.93 12.18
C ARG A 11 3.87 10.53 11.66
N ALA A 12 3.67 11.81 11.96
CA ALA A 12 2.48 12.56 11.54
C ALA A 12 2.49 12.86 10.03
N SER A 13 3.67 13.20 9.47
CA SER A 13 3.82 13.42 8.03
C SER A 13 3.68 12.11 7.26
N ARG A 14 2.82 12.12 6.25
CA ARG A 14 2.58 10.97 5.36
C ARG A 14 3.40 11.03 4.07
N VAL A 15 4.41 11.91 4.00
CA VAL A 15 5.23 12.14 2.79
C VAL A 15 6.54 11.37 2.88
N TYR A 16 6.62 10.18 2.30
CA TYR A 16 7.77 9.27 2.40
C TYR A 16 8.75 9.46 1.25
N ARG A 17 10.05 9.45 1.54
CA ARG A 17 11.10 9.41 0.53
C ARG A 17 11.60 7.98 0.31
N PRO A 18 12.20 7.66 -0.85
CA PRO A 18 12.65 6.29 -1.17
C PRO A 18 13.60 5.68 -0.15
N SER A 19 14.46 6.51 0.46
CA SER A 19 15.46 6.10 1.44
C SER A 19 14.95 6.18 2.89
N GLU A 20 13.67 6.44 3.10
CA GLU A 20 13.07 6.49 4.43
C GLU A 20 12.31 5.18 4.72
N PRO A 21 12.42 4.63 5.94
CA PRO A 21 11.62 3.50 6.34
C PRO A 21 10.15 3.92 6.55
N LEU A 22 9.23 3.03 6.15
CA LEU A 22 7.84 3.07 6.54
C LEU A 22 7.70 2.33 7.88
N GLU A 23 7.49 3.09 8.95
CA GLU A 23 7.46 2.56 10.31
C GLU A 23 6.12 2.84 11.00
N GLY A 24 5.75 1.93 11.90
CA GLY A 24 4.54 2.06 12.66
C GLY A 24 4.23 0.84 13.50
N LYS A 25 2.96 0.71 13.86
CA LYS A 25 2.42 -0.45 14.55
C LYS A 25 1.03 -0.81 14.03
N ILE A 26 0.74 -2.10 14.04
CA ILE A 26 -0.61 -2.64 13.86
C ILE A 26 -1.20 -2.85 15.25
N ILE A 27 -2.37 -2.26 15.49
CA ILE A 27 -3.12 -2.38 16.73
C ILE A 27 -4.26 -3.35 16.48
N VAL A 28 -4.28 -4.46 17.21
CA VAL A 28 -5.33 -5.49 17.14
C VAL A 28 -6.14 -5.44 18.44
N LYS A 29 -7.44 -5.14 18.33
CA LYS A 29 -8.38 -5.13 19.46
C LYS A 29 -9.34 -6.30 19.30
N SER A 30 -9.35 -7.20 20.29
CA SER A 30 -10.20 -8.39 20.26
C SER A 30 -10.79 -8.66 21.63
N THR A 31 -12.07 -9.02 21.70
CA THR A 31 -12.74 -9.42 22.95
C THR A 31 -12.44 -10.87 23.36
N SER A 32 -11.90 -11.66 22.43
CA SER A 32 -11.48 -13.05 22.65
C SER A 32 -10.11 -13.31 22.05
N SER A 33 -9.50 -14.44 22.40
CA SER A 33 -8.23 -14.85 21.81
C SER A 33 -8.43 -15.36 20.37
N VAL A 34 -7.55 -14.96 19.44
CA VAL A 34 -7.66 -15.26 18.00
C VAL A 34 -6.40 -16.00 17.53
N SER A 35 -6.57 -17.17 16.92
CA SER A 35 -5.50 -17.86 16.20
C SER A 35 -5.38 -17.33 14.76
N HIS A 36 -4.17 -17.20 14.25
CA HIS A 36 -3.88 -16.71 12.90
C HIS A 36 -2.73 -17.47 12.24
N TYR A 37 -2.71 -17.51 10.91
CA TYR A 37 -1.65 -18.15 10.11
C TYR A 37 -0.49 -17.23 9.74
N GLY A 38 -0.50 -16.02 10.29
CA GLY A 38 0.50 -14.98 10.05
C GLY A 38 -0.19 -13.65 9.82
N ILE A 39 0.54 -12.57 10.05
CA ILE A 39 0.10 -11.21 9.77
C ILE A 39 1.13 -10.63 8.81
N ARG A 40 0.65 -10.11 7.69
CA ARG A 40 1.48 -9.53 6.63
C ARG A 40 1.07 -8.09 6.40
N LEU A 41 2.07 -7.24 6.20
CA LEU A 41 1.89 -5.86 5.77
C LEU A 41 2.28 -5.77 4.30
N THR A 42 1.36 -5.29 3.47
CA THR A 42 1.61 -5.11 2.03
C THR A 42 1.47 -3.64 1.68
N VAL A 43 2.48 -3.12 0.98
CA VAL A 43 2.50 -1.78 0.39
C VAL A 43 2.39 -1.95 -1.11
N ASN A 44 1.37 -1.31 -1.68
CA ASN A 44 1.15 -1.25 -3.11
C ASN A 44 1.16 0.21 -3.54
N GLY A 45 1.78 0.49 -4.68
CA GLY A 45 1.76 1.78 -5.34
C GLY A 45 1.55 1.58 -6.84
N SER A 46 0.77 2.45 -7.46
CA SER A 46 0.45 2.36 -8.89
C SER A 46 0.26 3.72 -9.56
N VAL A 47 0.49 3.75 -10.87
CA VAL A 47 0.19 4.87 -11.76
C VAL A 47 -0.93 4.44 -12.71
N SER A 48 -2.03 5.17 -12.69
CA SER A 48 -3.18 4.95 -13.57
C SER A 48 -3.31 6.08 -14.59
N MET A 49 -3.56 5.74 -15.86
CA MET A 49 -3.74 6.70 -16.95
C MET A 49 -5.10 6.51 -17.62
N LYS A 50 -5.80 7.62 -17.85
CA LYS A 50 -7.06 7.69 -18.60
C LYS A 50 -6.82 8.45 -19.90
N VAL A 51 -7.13 7.83 -21.03
CA VAL A 51 -7.10 8.48 -22.34
C VAL A 51 -8.50 9.01 -22.63
N ARG A 52 -8.63 10.31 -22.95
CA ARG A 52 -9.90 10.89 -23.41
C ARG A 52 -9.90 10.89 -24.93
N GLY A 53 -10.83 10.17 -25.55
CA GLY A 53 -11.07 10.22 -26.98
C GLY A 53 -11.51 11.62 -27.40
N GLY A 54 -10.80 12.23 -28.35
CA GLY A 54 -11.19 13.49 -28.97
C GLY A 54 -12.34 13.28 -29.97
N SER A 55 -13.09 14.35 -30.24
CA SER A 55 -14.25 14.41 -31.13
C SER A 55 -13.92 14.13 -32.60
N ALA A 56 -13.65 12.87 -32.95
CA ALA A 56 -13.57 12.39 -34.32
C ALA A 56 -14.27 11.03 -34.45
N GLY A 57 -15.55 11.09 -34.82
CA GLY A 57 -16.21 10.07 -35.65
C GLY A 57 -16.34 8.62 -35.14
N ILE A 58 -17.49 8.31 -34.52
CA ILE A 58 -18.35 7.11 -34.65
C ILE A 58 -17.74 5.69 -34.49
N ILE A 59 -16.43 5.46 -34.38
CA ILE A 59 -15.85 4.14 -34.07
C ILE A 59 -14.62 4.34 -33.17
N GLU A 60 -14.78 4.44 -31.85
CA GLU A 60 -13.70 4.21 -30.85
C GLU A 60 -14.19 4.34 -29.38
N SER A 61 -15.37 3.81 -29.07
CA SER A 61 -15.92 3.82 -27.69
C SER A 61 -15.34 2.74 -26.76
N LEU A 62 -14.24 2.09 -27.15
CA LEU A 62 -13.43 1.17 -26.34
C LEU A 62 -12.00 1.69 -26.50
N VAL A 63 -11.38 2.39 -25.55
CA VAL A 63 -10.60 1.80 -24.45
C VAL A 63 -10.58 2.80 -23.27
N GLY A 64 -11.38 2.55 -22.24
CA GLY A 64 -11.68 3.52 -21.17
C GLY A 64 -10.63 3.70 -20.06
N ALA A 65 -9.57 2.88 -19.99
CA ALA A 65 -8.46 3.07 -19.05
C ALA A 65 -7.27 2.18 -19.48
N VAL A 66 -6.04 2.72 -19.40
CA VAL A 66 -4.84 1.88 -19.50
C VAL A 66 -4.69 1.11 -18.20
N LYS A 67 -4.26 -0.16 -18.26
CA LYS A 67 -3.99 -0.98 -17.06
C LYS A 67 -3.02 -0.20 -16.14
N PRO A 68 -3.31 -0.05 -14.84
CA PRO A 68 -2.41 0.61 -13.91
C PRO A 68 -1.03 -0.03 -13.92
N ILE A 69 0.01 0.81 -13.94
CA ILE A 69 1.40 0.40 -13.85
C ILE A 69 1.75 0.32 -12.36
N THR A 70 2.15 -0.85 -11.89
CA THR A 70 2.61 -1.05 -10.51
C THR A 70 4.00 -0.44 -10.36
N ILE A 71 4.16 0.51 -9.43
CA ILE A 71 5.46 1.15 -9.09
C ILE A 71 6.02 0.64 -7.76
N VAL A 72 5.17 0.07 -6.91
CA VAL A 72 5.57 -0.59 -5.66
C VAL A 72 4.66 -1.79 -5.43
N SER A 73 5.21 -2.96 -5.15
CA SER A 73 4.48 -4.12 -4.63
C SER A 73 5.40 -4.87 -3.68
N LYS A 74 5.25 -4.60 -2.38
CA LYS A 74 6.12 -5.16 -1.35
C LYS A 74 5.28 -5.71 -0.20
N SER A 75 5.56 -6.93 0.20
CA SER A 75 4.92 -7.57 1.35
C SER A 75 5.97 -8.05 2.34
N ILE A 76 5.73 -7.84 3.63
CA ILE A 76 6.54 -8.37 4.72
C ILE A 76 5.65 -9.12 5.71
N GLU A 77 6.21 -10.16 6.32
CA GLU A 77 5.59 -10.79 7.49
C GLU A 77 5.95 -9.98 8.74
N VAL A 78 4.94 -9.49 9.45
CA VAL A 78 5.10 -8.70 10.68
C VAL A 78 4.89 -9.55 11.94
N LYS A 79 4.21 -10.69 11.80
CA LYS A 79 4.04 -11.69 12.86
C LYS A 79 3.83 -13.07 12.22
N PRO A 80 4.59 -14.11 12.60
CA PRO A 80 4.36 -15.47 12.11
C PRO A 80 3.03 -16.03 12.62
N SER A 81 2.65 -17.23 12.20
CA SER A 81 1.46 -17.91 12.73
C SER A 81 1.49 -18.03 14.26
N GLY A 82 0.32 -17.94 14.88
CA GLY A 82 0.24 -17.94 16.33
C GLY A 82 -1.12 -17.53 16.87
N LYS A 83 -1.12 -17.06 18.12
CA LYS A 83 -2.32 -16.63 18.83
C LYS A 83 -2.16 -15.21 19.35
N ILE A 84 -3.22 -14.42 19.25
CA ILE A 84 -3.38 -13.09 19.86
C ILE A 84 -4.31 -13.26 21.05
N ALA A 85 -3.93 -12.74 22.22
CA ALA A 85 -4.77 -12.78 23.41
C ALA A 85 -5.98 -11.83 23.28
N SER A 86 -6.98 -11.96 24.16
CA SER A 86 -8.01 -10.93 24.29
C SER A 86 -7.39 -9.62 24.80
N GLY A 87 -8.01 -8.50 24.45
CA GLY A 87 -7.54 -7.15 24.76
C GLY A 87 -6.96 -6.43 23.55
N THR A 88 -5.94 -5.60 23.78
CA THR A 88 -5.25 -4.84 22.75
C THR A 88 -3.83 -5.36 22.59
N THR A 89 -3.45 -5.74 21.37
CA THR A 89 -2.09 -6.14 21.01
C THR A 89 -1.51 -5.15 20.02
N GLU A 90 -0.27 -4.71 20.25
CA GLU A 90 0.46 -3.85 19.32
C GLU A 90 1.60 -4.64 18.66
N ILE A 91 1.69 -4.56 17.33
CA ILE A 91 2.69 -5.28 16.52
C ILE A 91 3.48 -4.23 15.75
N PRO A 92 4.73 -3.91 16.16
CA PRO A 92 5.54 -2.94 15.46
C PRO A 92 5.96 -3.46 14.08
N PHE A 93 6.16 -2.56 13.13
CA PHE A 93 6.72 -2.86 11.81
C PHE A 93 7.67 -1.75 11.36
N SER A 94 8.65 -2.12 10.53
CA SER A 94 9.51 -1.20 9.80
C SER A 94 9.86 -1.84 8.46
N MET A 95 9.72 -1.09 7.36
CA MET A 95 10.10 -1.58 6.03
C MET A 95 10.64 -0.47 5.15
N MET A 96 11.73 -0.74 4.45
CA MET A 96 12.20 0.13 3.37
C MET A 96 11.30 -0.04 2.16
N ILE A 97 10.68 1.03 1.66
CA ILE A 97 9.77 0.93 0.51
C ILE A 97 10.58 0.62 -0.78
N ARG A 98 11.81 1.14 -0.88
CA ARG A 98 12.78 0.79 -1.93
C ARG A 98 13.97 0.02 -1.36
N GLN A 99 14.52 -0.93 -2.13
CA GLN A 99 15.83 -1.53 -1.81
C GLN A 99 16.94 -0.82 -2.61
N SER A 100 18.09 -0.62 -1.98
CA SER A 100 19.31 -0.15 -2.63
C SER A 100 19.86 -1.26 -3.55
N GLY A 101 20.04 -0.95 -4.84
CA GLY A 101 20.52 -1.91 -5.87
C GLY A 101 19.50 -2.20 -6.99
N ASP A 102 18.32 -1.58 -6.95
CA ASP A 102 17.34 -1.65 -8.04
C ASP A 102 17.75 -0.67 -9.15
N ASP A 103 18.68 -1.11 -9.99
CA ASP A 103 19.38 -0.35 -11.04
C ASP A 103 18.49 0.03 -12.24
N ASN A 104 17.18 -0.26 -12.21
CA ASN A 104 16.27 0.08 -13.30
C ASN A 104 15.28 1.18 -12.88
N HIS A 105 15.66 2.43 -13.14
CA HIS A 105 14.83 3.56 -13.60
C HIS A 105 13.47 3.94 -12.97
N GLU A 106 12.99 3.34 -11.88
CA GLU A 106 11.73 3.80 -11.26
C GLU A 106 11.99 4.79 -10.12
N ARG A 107 11.94 6.08 -10.49
CA ARG A 107 11.78 7.16 -9.51
C ARG A 107 10.47 6.90 -8.74
N PHE A 108 10.50 7.01 -7.42
CA PHE A 108 9.23 7.22 -6.70
C PHE A 108 8.64 8.52 -7.23
N TYR A 109 7.41 8.43 -7.71
CA TYR A 109 6.64 9.60 -8.07
C TYR A 109 5.91 10.10 -6.83
N GLU A 110 5.80 11.41 -6.70
CA GLU A 110 4.94 12.01 -5.69
C GLU A 110 3.49 11.60 -5.95
N THR A 111 2.72 11.37 -4.88
CA THR A 111 1.29 11.15 -4.99
C THR A 111 0.65 12.31 -5.73
N PHE A 112 -0.08 12.01 -6.79
CA PHE A 112 -0.64 13.01 -7.69
C PHE A 112 -2.02 12.58 -8.16
N HIS A 113 -2.97 13.53 -8.17
CA HIS A 113 -4.34 13.28 -8.63
C HIS A 113 -4.72 14.34 -9.66
N GLY A 114 -4.56 13.99 -10.93
CA GLY A 114 -4.95 14.82 -12.07
C GLY A 114 -6.15 14.26 -12.83
N ALA A 115 -6.61 15.00 -13.84
CA ALA A 115 -7.76 14.62 -14.65
C ALA A 115 -7.56 13.32 -15.44
N ASN A 116 -6.34 13.06 -15.91
CA ASN A 116 -6.00 11.94 -16.78
C ASN A 116 -4.90 11.02 -16.20
N ILE A 117 -4.25 11.41 -15.10
CA ILE A 117 -3.17 10.65 -14.45
C ILE A 117 -3.44 10.63 -12.95
N SER A 118 -3.30 9.46 -12.31
CA SER A 118 -3.33 9.31 -10.85
C SER A 118 -2.17 8.43 -10.38
N ILE A 119 -1.49 8.85 -9.32
CA ILE A 119 -0.37 8.16 -8.67
C ILE A 119 -0.77 7.97 -7.21
N GLN A 120 -0.83 6.73 -6.74
CA GLN A 120 -1.29 6.37 -5.40
C GLN A 120 -0.45 5.23 -4.82
#